data_AF-A0A970XI40-F1
#
_entry.id   AF-A0A970XI40-F1
#
_cell.length_a   1.000
_cell.length_b   1.000
_cell.length_c   1.000
_cell.angle_alpha   90.00
_cell.angle_beta   90.00
_cell.angle_gamma   90.00
#
_symmetry.space_group_name_H-M   'P 1'
#
loop_
_entity.id
_entity.type
_entity.pdbx_description
1 polymer ?
#
loop_
_entity_poly.entity_id
_entity_poly.type
_entity_poly.pdbx_seq_one_letter_code
_entity_poly.pdbx_strand_id
1 'polypeptide(L)'
;NSSAADRPIGGCPSDFGNTGYEAPCLSLGANAWYTPSAKGAHAAARSKHPGGINAAMADGSANFFSNEIDLLTWRRMGTRAGGEPVSVSE
;
A
#
# COMPACT_ATOMS: atom_id res chain seq x y z
N ASN A 1 5.41 1.51 -2.75
CA ASN A 1 6.45 2.57 -2.69
C ASN A 1 6.40 3.46 -1.44
N SER A 2 5.27 3.62 -0.73
CA SER A 2 5.23 4.49 0.47
C SER A 2 6.22 4.06 1.56
N SER A 3 6.88 5.03 2.21
CA SER A 3 7.73 4.76 3.39
C SER A 3 6.94 4.51 4.67
N ALA A 4 5.62 4.77 4.68
CA ALA A 4 4.76 4.50 5.83
C ALA A 4 4.68 3.00 6.14
N ALA A 5 4.64 2.65 7.42
CA ALA A 5 4.50 1.28 7.88
C ALA A 5 3.10 0.73 7.58
N ASP A 6 3.04 -0.53 7.14
CA ASP A 6 1.76 -1.24 7.01
C ASP A 6 1.18 -1.50 8.40
N ARG A 7 -0.15 -1.39 8.53
CA ARG A 7 -0.89 -1.58 9.78
C ARG A 7 -1.98 -2.63 9.59
N PRO A 8 -1.61 -3.92 9.43
CA PRO A 8 -2.58 -4.98 9.25
C PRO A 8 -3.36 -5.27 10.55
N ILE A 9 -4.60 -5.72 10.37
CA ILE A 9 -5.41 -6.35 11.42
C ILE A 9 -4.88 -7.77 11.62
N GLY A 10 -4.69 -8.20 12.87
CA GLY A 10 -4.16 -9.51 13.24
C GLY A 10 -2.67 -9.49 13.57
N GLY A 11 -1.82 -9.33 12.55
CA GLY A 11 -0.37 -9.50 12.66
C GLY A 11 0.39 -9.01 11.44
N CYS A 12 1.66 -8.67 11.63
CA CYS A 12 2.59 -8.47 10.52
C CYS A 12 2.97 -9.82 9.90
N PRO A 13 3.37 -9.86 8.61
CA PRO A 13 3.79 -11.11 7.96
C PRO A 13 4.89 -11.86 8.73
N SER A 14 5.79 -11.12 9.39
CA SER A 14 6.84 -11.66 10.26
C SER A 14 6.28 -12.45 11.44
N ASP A 15 5.13 -12.05 11.99
CA ASP A 15 4.48 -12.71 13.13
C ASP A 15 3.94 -14.10 12.73
N PHE A 16 3.74 -14.31 11.42
CA PHE A 16 3.29 -15.58 10.84
C PHE A 16 4.43 -16.36 10.16
N GLY A 17 5.69 -16.04 10.47
CA GLY A 17 6.87 -16.75 9.97
C GLY A 17 7.36 -16.29 8.59
N ASN A 18 6.76 -15.26 7.98
CA ASN A 18 7.29 -14.66 6.76
C ASN A 18 8.32 -13.58 7.11
N THR A 19 9.56 -14.01 7.35
CA THR A 19 10.70 -13.12 7.65
C THR A 19 11.25 -12.39 6.43
N GLY A 20 10.83 -12.78 5.22
CA GLY A 20 11.23 -12.14 3.96
C GLY A 20 10.43 -10.88 3.62
N TYR A 21 9.68 -10.34 4.58
CA TYR A 21 8.93 -9.10 4.46
C TYR A 21 9.77 -7.93 4.97
N GLU A 22 10.34 -7.16 4.05
CA GLU A 22 11.31 -6.11 4.38
C GLU A 22 10.66 -4.74 4.66
N ALA A 23 9.41 -4.55 4.22
CA ALA A 23 8.73 -3.28 4.41
C ALA A 23 8.38 -3.05 5.89
N PRO A 24 8.39 -1.78 6.36
CA PRO A 24 8.01 -1.47 7.73
C PRO A 24 6.56 -1.91 7.98
N CYS A 25 6.33 -2.61 9.09
CA CYS A 25 5.03 -3.11 9.48
C CYS A 25 4.81 -2.97 10.99
N LEU A 26 3.61 -2.54 11.38
CA LEU A 26 3.16 -2.39 12.76
C LEU A 26 1.85 -3.16 12.94
N SER A 27 1.93 -4.30 13.64
CA SER A 27 0.76 -5.12 13.94
C SER A 27 -0.24 -4.37 14.81
N LEU A 28 -1.52 -4.40 14.43
CA LEU A 28 -2.62 -3.94 15.29
C LEU A 28 -3.13 -5.03 16.24
N GLY A 29 -2.50 -6.21 16.25
CA GLY A 29 -2.87 -7.36 17.08
C GLY A 29 -4.21 -7.99 16.69
N ALA A 30 -4.79 -8.81 17.57
CA ALA A 30 -6.05 -9.53 17.37
C ALA A 30 -7.31 -8.63 17.40
N ASN A 31 -7.22 -7.40 16.87
CA ASN A 31 -8.39 -6.54 16.69
C ASN A 31 -9.35 -7.13 15.65
N ALA A 32 -10.64 -6.88 15.80
CA ALA A 32 -11.62 -7.23 14.76
C ALA A 32 -11.85 -6.04 13.82
N TRP A 33 -12.13 -6.31 12.53
CA TRP A 33 -12.27 -5.29 11.48
C TRP A 33 -13.36 -4.24 11.74
N TYR A 34 -14.33 -4.54 12.60
CA TYR A 34 -15.41 -3.63 12.99
C TYR A 34 -15.08 -2.79 14.24
N THR A 35 -13.95 -3.00 14.90
CA THR A 35 -13.58 -2.26 16.13
C THR A 35 -13.01 -0.88 15.80
N PRO A 36 -13.23 0.15 16.66
CA PRO A 36 -12.62 1.47 16.46
C PRO A 36 -11.09 1.45 16.37
N SER A 37 -10.44 0.50 17.06
CA SER A 37 -9.00 0.24 16.99
C SER A 37 -8.52 -0.20 15.60
N ALA A 38 -9.42 -0.74 14.75
CA ALA A 38 -9.11 -1.12 13.37
C ALA A 38 -9.22 0.03 12.36
N LYS A 39 -9.73 1.21 12.76
CA LYS A 39 -9.94 2.38 11.88
C LYS A 39 -8.65 2.88 11.20
N GLY A 40 -7.48 2.61 11.78
CA GLY A 40 -6.17 2.99 11.21
C GLY A 40 -5.50 1.91 10.36
N ALA A 41 -6.18 0.78 10.11
CA ALA A 41 -5.61 -0.32 9.37
C ALA A 41 -5.42 0.04 7.89
N HIS A 42 -4.22 -0.21 7.37
CA HIS A 42 -3.89 0.02 5.97
C HIS A 42 -2.69 -0.82 5.58
N ALA A 43 -2.54 -1.08 4.28
CA ALA A 43 -1.33 -1.64 3.71
C ALA A 43 -1.02 -0.88 2.42
N ALA A 44 0.23 -0.51 2.21
CA ALA A 44 0.67 0.08 0.95
C ALA A 44 0.98 -1.04 -0.07
N ALA A 45 1.00 -0.68 -1.35
CA ALA A 45 1.46 -1.59 -2.37
C ALA A 45 2.97 -1.85 -2.24
N ARG A 46 3.36 -3.13 -2.19
CA ARG A 46 4.75 -3.61 -2.03
C ARG A 46 5.13 -4.52 -3.19
N SER A 47 6.39 -4.47 -3.59
CA SER A 47 6.97 -5.40 -4.56
C SER A 47 8.45 -5.64 -4.25
N LYS A 48 8.98 -6.76 -4.71
CA LYS A 48 10.42 -7.08 -4.70
C LYS A 48 11.14 -6.66 -5.99
N HIS A 49 10.41 -6.12 -6.97
CA HIS A 49 11.03 -5.57 -8.16
C HIS A 49 11.90 -4.34 -7.81
N PRO A 50 13.13 -4.26 -8.33
CA PRO A 50 13.96 -3.07 -8.12
C PRO A 50 13.28 -1.80 -8.65
N GLY A 51 13.37 -0.72 -7.89
CA GLY A 51 12.95 0.61 -8.34
C GLY A 51 11.45 0.88 -8.39
N GLY A 52 10.56 -0.09 -8.11
CA GLY A 52 9.13 0.17 -8.15
C GLY A 52 8.22 -1.03 -7.97
N ILE A 53 6.97 -0.86 -8.38
CA ILE A 53 5.90 -1.85 -8.27
C ILE A 53 5.12 -1.95 -9.58
N ASN A 54 4.58 -3.13 -9.89
CA ASN A 54 3.51 -3.26 -10.86
C ASN A 54 2.17 -3.14 -10.12
N ALA A 55 1.27 -2.28 -10.59
CA ALA A 55 -0.06 -2.12 -10.01
C ALA A 55 -1.15 -2.10 -11.10
N ALA A 56 -2.28 -2.72 -10.79
CA ALA A 56 -3.47 -2.69 -11.62
C ALA A 56 -4.32 -1.46 -11.29
N MET A 57 -4.84 -0.81 -12.31
CA MET A 57 -5.76 0.32 -12.23
C MET A 57 -7.21 -0.17 -12.26
N ALA A 58 -8.14 0.68 -11.84
CA ALA A 58 -9.56 0.34 -11.78
C ALA A 58 -10.19 0.07 -13.17
N ASP A 59 -9.55 0.55 -14.25
CA ASP A 59 -9.94 0.31 -15.64
C ASP A 59 -9.38 -1.01 -16.22
N GLY A 60 -8.61 -1.76 -15.43
CA GLY A 60 -7.99 -3.03 -15.83
C GLY A 60 -6.61 -2.90 -16.46
N SER A 61 -6.09 -1.69 -16.70
CA SER A 61 -4.71 -1.49 -17.13
C SER A 61 -3.72 -1.85 -16.02
N ALA A 62 -2.52 -2.29 -16.37
CA ALA A 62 -1.44 -2.56 -15.43
C ALA A 62 -0.22 -1.71 -15.81
N ASN A 63 0.29 -0.95 -14.85
CA ASN A 63 1.39 -0.02 -15.07
C ASN A 63 2.49 -0.25 -14.03
N PHE A 64 3.73 0.06 -14.39
CA PHE A 64 4.85 0.12 -13.46
C PHE A 64 4.93 1.51 -12.83
N PHE A 65 5.04 1.55 -11.50
CA PHE A 65 5.17 2.79 -10.75
C PHE A 65 6.48 2.78 -9.97
N SER A 66 7.32 3.79 -10.22
CA SER A 66 8.61 3.91 -9.55
C SER A 66 8.46 4.21 -8.05
N ASN A 67 9.51 3.91 -7.28
CA ASN A 67 9.57 4.25 -5.86
C ASN A 67 9.77 5.75 -5.63
N GLU A 68 10.22 6.47 -6.64
CA GLU A 68 10.48 7.91 -6.66
C GLU A 68 9.26 8.74 -7.09
N ILE A 69 8.12 8.10 -7.42
CA ILE A 69 6.88 8.83 -7.73
C ILE A 69 6.49 9.77 -6.58
N ASP A 70 6.02 10.96 -6.94
CA ASP A 70 5.48 11.91 -5.96
C ASP A 70 4.37 11.27 -5.11
N LEU A 71 4.51 11.40 -3.79
CA LEU A 71 3.63 10.73 -2.83
C LEU A 71 2.19 11.23 -2.92
N LEU A 72 1.99 12.52 -3.23
CA LEU A 72 0.65 13.07 -3.41
C LEU A 72 0.00 12.47 -4.65
N THR A 73 0.70 12.45 -5.78
CA THR A 73 0.27 11.82 -7.04
C THR A 73 -0.07 10.35 -6.83
N TRP A 74 0.79 9.59 -6.15
CA TRP A 74 0.52 8.18 -5.81
C TRP A 74 -0.77 7.99 -5.01
N ARG A 75 -1.00 8.83 -3.99
CA ARG A 75 -2.21 8.75 -3.15
C ARG A 75 -3.47 9.18 -3.89
N ARG A 76 -3.36 10.16 -4.80
CA ARG A 76 -4.47 10.63 -5.65
C ARG A 76 -4.99 9.53 -6.56
N MET A 77 -4.10 8.69 -7.11
CA MET A 77 -4.50 7.54 -7.92
C MET A 77 -5.36 6.51 -7.17
N GLY A 78 -5.19 6.39 -5.85
CA GLY A 78 -5.93 5.44 -5.02
C GLY A 78 -7.31 5.92 -4.54
N THR A 79 -7.68 7.18 -4.78
CA THR A 79 -8.94 7.75 -4.30
C THR A 79 -9.94 7.97 -5.43
N ARG A 80 -11.17 7.48 -5.24
CA ARG A 80 -12.31 7.85 -6.09
C ARG A 80 -12.79 9.29 -5.86
N ALA A 81 -12.40 9.91 -4.74
CA ALA A 81 -12.94 11.18 -4.26
C ALA A 81 -12.11 12.41 -4.67
N GLY A 82 -11.26 12.30 -5.69
CA GLY A 82 -10.34 13.37 -6.08
C GLY A 82 -10.80 14.25 -7.25
N GLY A 83 -11.60 13.73 -8.19
CA GLY A 83 -11.92 14.45 -9.45
C GLY A 83 -10.69 14.89 -10.27
N GLU A 84 -9.49 14.46 -9.86
CA GLU A 84 -8.21 14.89 -10.40
C GLU A 84 -7.89 14.02 -11.63
N PRO A 85 -7.61 14.62 -12.79
CA PRO A 85 -7.03 13.87 -13.88
C PRO A 85 -5.63 13.41 -13.46
N VAL A 86 -5.41 12.10 -13.38
CA VAL A 86 -4.07 11.55 -13.18
C VAL A 86 -3.55 11.05 -14.51
N SER A 87 -2.53 11.73 -15.04
CA SER A 87 -1.75 11.26 -16.18
C SER A 87 -0.61 10.39 -15.68
N VAL A 88 -0.57 9.13 -16.12
CA VAL A 88 0.60 8.25 -15.94
C VAL A 88 1.51 8.51 -17.13
N SER A 89 2.67 9.12 -16.91
CA SER A 89 3.71 9.24 -17.93
C SER A 89 4.55 7.96 -17.92
N GLU A 90 4.67 7.34 -19.09
CA GLU A 90 5.44 6.12 -19.33
C GLU A 90 6.96 6.33 -19.19
#